data_AF-A0A971V152-F1
#
_entry.id   AF-A0A971V152-F1
#
_cell.length_a   1.000
_cell.length_b   1.000
_cell.length_c   1.000
_cell.angle_alpha   90.00
_cell.angle_beta   90.00
_cell.angle_gamma   90.00
#
_symmetry.space_group_name_H-M   'P 1'
#
loop_
_entity.id
_entity.type
_entity.pdbx_description
1 polymer ?
#
loop_
_entity_poly.entity_id
_entity_poly.type
_entity_poly.pdbx_seq_one_letter_code
_entity_poly.pdbx_strand_id
1 'polypeptide(L)'
;MSAKKLSAGTGFRIHLFPLAIILPGLIACFAYANSSPGYWDLLGLLLIVTFAIMLSGGLLGFLFAIPKLNKHYNPHEEYDKSTKYMPNTNLEEVSDWLTKIIIGVTLTQLGKIPGYLRGMAGYIVDNSGAMLQADSAGVFLIALLIYALVTGFITGYFYTRIYLPNLFAIMEENRRQKAEIALWKEVARKKEP
;
A
#
# COMPACT_ATOMS: atom_id res chain seq x y z
N MET A 1 46.63 -7.98 1.94
CA MET A 1 45.93 -8.14 0.65
C MET A 1 44.74 -9.09 0.83
N SER A 2 43.57 -8.54 1.16
CA SER A 2 42.26 -9.20 1.03
C SER A 2 41.19 -8.11 1.21
N ALA A 3 41.00 -7.32 0.16
CA ALA A 3 39.89 -6.40 0.07
C ALA A 3 38.63 -7.24 -0.16
N LYS A 4 37.92 -7.50 0.93
CA LYS A 4 36.63 -8.19 0.96
C LYS A 4 35.69 -7.47 -0.01
N LYS A 5 35.17 -8.21 -0.99
CA LYS A 5 34.09 -7.79 -1.92
C LYS A 5 32.98 -7.04 -1.16
N LEU A 6 33.04 -5.71 -1.16
CA LEU A 6 31.90 -4.86 -0.87
C LEU A 6 31.14 -4.64 -2.17
N SER A 7 29.80 -4.65 -2.06
CA SER A 7 28.86 -4.38 -3.15
C SER A 7 28.64 -5.51 -4.15
N ALA A 8 28.13 -6.65 -3.66
CA ALA A 8 27.19 -7.41 -4.48
C ALA A 8 25.85 -6.66 -4.40
N GLY A 9 25.54 -5.87 -5.43
CA GLY A 9 24.35 -5.04 -5.50
C GLY A 9 23.10 -5.85 -5.20
N THR A 10 22.50 -5.59 -4.05
CA THR A 10 21.07 -5.87 -3.81
C THR A 10 20.31 -4.88 -4.67
N GLY A 11 20.27 -5.14 -5.98
CA GLY A 11 19.46 -4.40 -6.92
C GLY A 11 18.06 -4.41 -6.35
N PHE A 12 17.62 -3.24 -5.88
CA PHE A 12 16.26 -2.97 -5.45
C PHE A 12 15.38 -3.30 -6.67
N ARG A 13 14.96 -4.56 -6.81
CA ARG A 13 14.09 -4.99 -7.88
C ARG A 13 12.78 -4.28 -7.61
N ILE A 14 12.60 -3.12 -8.22
CA ILE A 14 11.34 -2.41 -8.24
C ILE A 14 10.37 -3.39 -8.89
N HIS A 15 9.58 -4.07 -8.07
CA HIS A 15 8.53 -4.94 -8.58
C HIS A 15 7.55 -4.00 -9.28
N LEU A 16 7.58 -3.98 -10.61
CA LEU A 16 6.73 -3.12 -11.45
C LEU A 16 5.25 -3.56 -11.38
N PHE A 17 4.98 -4.75 -10.86
CA PHE A 17 3.66 -5.35 -10.81
C PHE A 17 2.59 -4.49 -10.11
N PRO A 18 2.81 -3.93 -8.90
CA PRO A 18 1.78 -3.12 -8.24
C PRO A 18 1.54 -1.80 -8.97
N LEU A 19 2.57 -1.20 -9.59
CA LEU A 19 2.43 -0.02 -10.44
C LEU A 19 1.67 -0.32 -11.74
N ALA A 20 1.91 -1.50 -12.34
CA ALA A 20 1.22 -1.91 -13.56
C ALA A 20 -0.29 -2.04 -13.34
N ILE A 21 -0.72 -2.41 -12.14
CA ILE A 21 -2.13 -2.52 -11.77
C ILE A 21 -2.82 -1.14 -11.70
N ILE A 22 -2.11 -0.02 -11.63
CA ILE A 22 -2.73 1.32 -11.63
C ILE A 22 -3.10 1.77 -13.05
N LEU A 23 -2.39 1.26 -14.07
CA LEU A 23 -2.52 1.72 -15.46
C LEU A 23 -3.93 1.57 -16.05
N PRO A 24 -4.65 0.44 -15.89
CA PRO A 24 -5.98 0.31 -16.47
C PRO A 24 -6.99 1.33 -15.93
N GLY A 25 -6.91 1.70 -14.65
CA GLY A 25 -7.76 2.75 -14.06
C GLY A 25 -7.47 4.13 -14.64
N LEU A 26 -6.18 4.47 -14.80
CA LEU A 26 -5.79 5.72 -15.45
C LEU A 26 -6.25 5.75 -16.92
N ILE A 27 -6.02 4.67 -17.67
CA ILE A 27 -6.47 4.53 -19.06
C ILE A 27 -7.99 4.68 -19.14
N ALA A 28 -8.74 4.12 -18.20
CA ALA A 28 -10.19 4.27 -18.14
C ALA A 28 -10.61 5.73 -17.92
N CYS A 29 -9.91 6.49 -17.06
CA CYS A 29 -10.15 7.93 -16.90
C CYS A 29 -9.91 8.71 -18.20
N PHE A 30 -8.79 8.45 -18.89
CA PHE A 30 -8.50 9.09 -20.17
C PHE A 30 -9.53 8.72 -21.24
N ALA A 31 -9.87 7.44 -21.36
CA ALA A 31 -10.84 6.96 -22.32
C ALA A 31 -12.23 7.55 -22.08
N TYR A 32 -12.67 7.62 -20.83
CA TYR A 32 -13.98 8.16 -20.49
C TYR A 32 -14.06 9.68 -20.68
N ALA A 33 -12.98 10.41 -20.41
CA ALA A 33 -12.93 11.85 -20.63
C ALA A 33 -13.10 12.26 -22.12
N ASN A 34 -12.70 11.40 -23.07
CA ASN A 34 -12.88 11.65 -24.50
C ASN A 34 -14.35 11.72 -24.94
N SER A 35 -15.27 11.18 -24.14
CA SER A 35 -16.71 11.18 -24.45
C SER A 35 -17.41 12.49 -24.06
N SER A 36 -16.73 13.43 -23.39
CA SER A 36 -17.31 14.66 -22.87
C SER A 36 -16.83 15.90 -23.65
N PRO A 37 -17.70 16.90 -23.90
CA PRO A 37 -17.29 18.18 -24.48
C PRO A 37 -16.22 18.92 -23.64
N GLY A 38 -16.22 18.69 -22.32
CA GLY A 38 -15.28 19.27 -21.36
C GLY A 38 -14.18 18.29 -20.97
N TYR A 39 -13.35 17.88 -21.93
CA TYR A 39 -12.30 16.85 -21.74
C TYR A 39 -11.40 17.13 -20.51
N TRP A 40 -10.82 18.32 -20.42
CA TRP A 40 -9.84 18.66 -19.39
C TRP A 40 -10.43 18.73 -18.00
N ASP A 41 -11.61 19.31 -17.87
CA ASP A 41 -12.30 19.45 -16.59
C ASP A 41 -12.73 18.08 -16.06
N LEU A 42 -13.27 17.22 -16.95
CA LEU A 42 -13.71 15.87 -16.57
C LEU A 42 -12.52 14.99 -16.22
N LEU A 43 -11.45 15.05 -17.02
CA LEU A 43 -10.22 14.33 -16.74
C LEU A 43 -9.63 14.75 -15.38
N GLY A 44 -9.57 16.05 -15.09
CA GLY A 44 -9.08 16.57 -13.82
C GLY A 44 -9.88 16.04 -12.63
N LEU A 45 -11.21 16.06 -12.74
CA LEU A 45 -12.12 15.51 -11.73
C LEU A 45 -11.90 14.00 -11.51
N LEU A 46 -11.87 13.21 -12.60
CA LEU A 46 -11.69 11.76 -12.52
C LEU A 46 -10.33 11.38 -11.91
N LEU A 47 -9.27 12.11 -12.27
CA LEU A 47 -7.94 11.87 -11.74
C LEU A 47 -7.86 12.21 -10.24
N ILE A 48 -8.34 13.39 -9.81
CA ILE A 48 -8.24 13.77 -8.40
C ILE A 48 -9.06 12.83 -7.50
N VAL A 49 -10.25 12.43 -7.94
CA VAL A 49 -11.10 11.46 -7.22
C VAL A 49 -10.41 10.10 -7.15
N THR A 50 -9.86 9.63 -8.27
CA THR A 50 -9.13 8.36 -8.34
C THR A 50 -7.93 8.36 -7.39
N PHE A 51 -7.10 9.42 -7.42
CA PHE A 51 -5.93 9.53 -6.54
C PHE A 51 -6.31 9.64 -5.06
N ALA A 52 -7.36 10.40 -4.70
CA ALA A 52 -7.82 10.52 -3.33
C ALA A 52 -8.26 9.16 -2.74
N ILE A 53 -9.00 8.38 -3.52
CA ILE A 53 -9.48 7.05 -3.12
C ILE A 53 -8.34 6.04 -3.10
N MET A 54 -7.42 6.12 -4.06
CA MET A 54 -6.23 5.29 -4.11
C MET A 54 -5.29 5.56 -2.92
N LEU A 55 -5.14 6.82 -2.50
CA LEU A 55 -4.42 7.18 -1.27
C LEU A 55 -5.10 6.59 -0.03
N SER A 56 -6.43 6.68 0.04
CA SER A 56 -7.21 6.12 1.14
C SER A 56 -7.01 4.60 1.23
N GLY A 57 -7.11 3.90 0.09
CA GLY A 57 -6.81 2.47 0.00
C GLY A 57 -5.36 2.16 0.37
N GLY A 58 -4.40 2.93 -0.14
CA GLY A 58 -2.98 2.76 0.13
C GLY A 58 -2.61 2.93 1.59
N LEU A 59 -3.22 3.89 2.29
CA LEU A 59 -3.06 4.06 3.74
C LEU A 59 -3.56 2.83 4.51
N LEU A 60 -4.72 2.29 4.12
CA LEU A 60 -5.21 1.04 4.71
C LEU A 60 -4.22 -0.10 4.43
N GLY A 61 -3.82 -0.29 3.17
CA GLY A 61 -2.85 -1.33 2.79
C GLY A 61 -1.54 -1.23 3.56
N PHE A 62 -1.02 -0.01 3.73
CA PHE A 62 0.15 0.29 4.56
C PHE A 62 -0.05 -0.21 5.99
N LEU A 63 -1.14 0.18 6.66
CA LEU A 63 -1.42 -0.21 8.06
C LEU A 63 -1.45 -1.73 8.24
N PHE A 64 -2.04 -2.46 7.27
CA PHE A 64 -2.09 -3.93 7.31
C PHE A 64 -0.75 -4.62 7.02
N ALA A 65 0.16 -3.95 6.32
CA ALA A 65 1.43 -4.52 5.88
C ALA A 65 2.61 -4.25 6.81
N ILE A 66 2.47 -3.38 7.82
CA ILE A 66 3.55 -3.08 8.76
C ILE A 66 4.05 -4.40 9.40
N PRO A 67 5.35 -4.72 9.31
CA PRO A 67 5.91 -5.93 9.89
C PRO A 67 5.91 -5.83 11.42
N LYS A 68 5.61 -6.94 12.10
CA LYS A 68 5.63 -7.01 13.57
C LYS A 68 7.03 -7.42 14.03
N LEU A 69 7.52 -6.77 15.08
CA LEU A 69 8.75 -7.18 15.75
C LEU A 69 8.50 -8.52 16.46
N ASN A 70 9.36 -9.50 16.19
CA ASN A 70 9.30 -10.77 16.89
C ASN A 70 9.85 -10.59 18.31
N LYS A 71 8.97 -10.64 19.31
CA LYS A 71 9.34 -10.47 20.73
C LYS A 71 10.18 -11.62 21.28
N HIS A 72 10.15 -12.78 20.62
CA HIS A 72 10.94 -13.95 20.99
C HIS A 72 12.29 -14.00 20.27
N TYR A 73 12.62 -12.97 19.47
CA TYR A 73 13.91 -12.90 18.81
C TYR A 73 15.05 -12.71 19.82
N ASN A 74 15.85 -13.76 20.03
CA ASN A 74 17.06 -13.69 20.84
C ASN A 74 18.30 -13.74 19.93
N PRO A 75 19.06 -12.62 19.79
CA PRO A 75 20.24 -12.57 18.92
C PRO A 75 21.43 -13.42 19.40
N HIS A 76 21.36 -14.00 20.61
CA HIS A 76 22.42 -14.79 21.22
C HIS A 76 22.18 -16.31 21.19
N GLU A 77 21.00 -16.75 20.75
CA GLU A 77 20.69 -18.18 20.61
C GLU A 77 20.94 -18.63 19.17
N GLU A 78 22.06 -19.34 18.96
CA GLU A 78 22.52 -19.80 17.64
C GLU A 78 21.59 -20.87 17.01
N TYR A 79 20.69 -21.46 17.81
CA TYR A 79 19.77 -22.51 17.38
C TYR A 79 18.34 -22.00 17.10
N ASP A 80 18.00 -20.78 17.52
CA ASP A 80 16.67 -20.22 17.28
C ASP A 80 16.62 -19.53 15.90
N LYS A 81 15.94 -20.17 14.94
CA LYS A 81 15.70 -19.61 13.60
C LYS A 81 14.64 -18.50 13.61
N SER A 82 14.29 -17.95 14.77
CA SER A 82 13.34 -16.86 14.89
C SER A 82 13.85 -15.65 14.10
N THR A 83 13.08 -15.23 13.10
CA THR A 83 13.42 -14.04 12.33
C THR A 83 13.06 -12.80 13.16
N LYS A 84 13.91 -11.76 13.12
CA LYS A 84 13.69 -10.51 13.89
C LYS A 84 12.37 -9.82 13.53
N TYR A 85 11.94 -9.94 12.27
CA TYR A 85 10.69 -9.41 11.77
C TYR A 85 9.81 -10.56 11.30
N MET A 86 8.64 -10.73 11.93
CA MET A 86 7.65 -11.70 11.48
C MET A 86 6.70 -11.07 10.47
N PRO A 87 6.29 -11.82 9.44
CA PRO A 87 5.20 -11.42 8.57
C PRO A 87 3.94 -11.13 9.40
N ASN A 88 3.18 -10.10 9.02
CA ASN A 88 1.96 -9.76 9.71
C ASN A 88 0.82 -10.73 9.35
N THR A 89 0.22 -11.39 10.35
CA THR A 89 -0.96 -12.27 10.23
C THR A 89 -2.28 -11.50 10.09
N ASN A 90 -2.27 -10.17 10.20
CA ASN A 90 -3.49 -9.36 10.18
C ASN A 90 -4.37 -9.63 8.93
N LEU A 91 -3.80 -9.91 7.75
CA LEU A 91 -4.61 -10.25 6.57
C LEU A 91 -5.25 -11.63 6.67
N GLU A 92 -4.61 -12.59 7.31
CA GLU A 92 -5.14 -13.93 7.53
C GLU A 92 -6.35 -13.84 8.48
N GLU A 93 -6.17 -13.16 9.60
CA GLU A 93 -7.23 -12.92 10.59
C GLU A 93 -8.43 -12.14 9.99
N VAL A 94 -8.16 -11.09 9.20
CA VAL A 94 -9.22 -10.32 8.52
C VAL A 94 -9.86 -11.13 7.40
N SER A 95 -9.12 -11.96 6.66
CA SER A 95 -9.70 -12.84 5.63
C SER A 95 -10.68 -13.85 6.24
N ASP A 96 -10.33 -14.42 7.39
CA ASP A 96 -11.19 -15.34 8.13
C ASP A 96 -12.45 -14.65 8.67
N TRP A 97 -12.34 -13.38 9.05
CA TRP A 97 -13.48 -12.58 9.47
C TRP A 97 -14.34 -12.12 8.27
N LEU A 98 -13.71 -11.70 7.18
CA LEU A 98 -14.38 -11.23 5.97
C LEU A 98 -15.19 -12.34 5.32
N THR A 99 -14.65 -13.55 5.24
CA THR A 99 -15.39 -14.72 4.73
C THR A 99 -16.63 -15.03 5.57
N LYS A 100 -16.53 -14.93 6.90
CA LYS A 100 -17.67 -15.05 7.82
C LYS A 100 -18.70 -13.92 7.64
N ILE A 101 -18.26 -12.68 7.43
CA ILE A 101 -19.15 -11.55 7.10
C ILE A 101 -19.85 -11.78 5.77
N ILE A 102 -19.13 -12.21 4.72
CA ILE A 102 -19.73 -12.46 3.41
C ILE A 102 -20.84 -13.49 3.54
N ILE A 103 -20.58 -14.60 4.25
CA ILE A 103 -21.60 -15.61 4.53
C ILE A 103 -22.77 -15.00 5.33
N GLY A 104 -22.49 -14.27 6.41
CA GLY A 104 -23.51 -13.69 7.29
C GLY A 104 -24.37 -12.57 6.66
N VAL A 105 -23.77 -11.70 5.85
CA VAL A 105 -24.47 -10.61 5.14
C VAL A 105 -25.26 -11.14 3.96
N THR A 106 -24.75 -12.18 3.28
CA THR A 106 -25.52 -12.92 2.25
C THR A 106 -26.80 -13.52 2.82
N LEU A 107 -26.76 -13.97 4.08
CA LEU A 107 -27.91 -14.55 4.76
C LEU A 107 -28.93 -13.51 5.28
N THR A 108 -28.59 -12.22 5.39
CA THR A 108 -29.44 -11.28 6.15
C THR A 108 -29.64 -9.88 5.54
N GLN A 109 -28.66 -9.26 4.88
CA GLN A 109 -28.71 -7.80 4.59
C GLN A 109 -28.08 -7.35 3.26
N LEU A 110 -27.78 -8.27 2.33
CA LEU A 110 -27.12 -7.95 1.05
C LEU A 110 -27.84 -6.87 0.20
N GLY A 111 -29.14 -6.63 0.43
CA GLY A 111 -29.96 -5.71 -0.38
C GLY A 111 -29.70 -4.20 -0.17
N LYS A 112 -29.05 -3.75 0.92
CA LYS A 112 -28.91 -2.31 1.23
C LYS A 112 -27.64 -1.65 0.68
N ILE A 113 -26.60 -2.44 0.42
CA ILE A 113 -25.28 -1.95 -0.05
C ILE A 113 -25.36 -1.23 -1.41
N PRO A 114 -26.11 -1.74 -2.41
CA PRO A 114 -26.23 -1.06 -3.70
C PRO A 114 -26.82 0.35 -3.61
N GLY A 115 -27.70 0.59 -2.63
CA GLY A 115 -28.34 1.89 -2.42
C GLY A 115 -27.34 2.98 -2.04
N TYR A 116 -26.42 2.71 -1.12
CA TYR A 116 -25.40 3.67 -0.70
C TYR A 116 -24.39 3.97 -1.82
N LEU A 117 -23.95 2.93 -2.55
CA LEU A 117 -23.05 3.11 -3.69
C LEU A 117 -23.70 3.94 -4.80
N ARG A 118 -24.97 3.69 -5.08
CA ARG A 118 -25.75 4.47 -6.04
C ARG A 118 -25.93 5.92 -5.57
N GLY A 119 -26.14 6.16 -4.27
CA GLY A 119 -26.23 7.51 -3.71
C GLY A 119 -24.95 8.32 -3.85
N MET A 120 -23.79 7.72 -3.55
CA MET A 120 -22.49 8.38 -3.72
C MET A 120 -22.19 8.70 -5.20
N ALA A 121 -22.48 7.76 -6.09
CA ALA A 121 -22.28 7.97 -7.52
C ALA A 121 -23.25 9.01 -8.09
N GLY A 122 -24.52 8.95 -7.69
CA GLY A 122 -25.54 9.95 -8.04
C GLY A 122 -25.10 11.35 -7.62
N TYR A 123 -24.62 11.53 -6.39
CA TYR A 123 -24.11 12.82 -5.94
C TYR A 123 -23.00 13.38 -6.83
N ILE A 124 -22.03 12.56 -7.25
CA ILE A 124 -20.94 13.01 -8.14
C ILE A 124 -21.48 13.32 -9.54
N VAL A 125 -22.36 12.49 -10.09
CA VAL A 125 -22.97 12.72 -11.41
C VAL A 125 -23.81 13.99 -11.41
N ASP A 126 -24.72 14.15 -10.44
CA ASP A 126 -25.65 15.27 -10.34
C ASP A 126 -24.92 16.62 -10.15
N ASN A 127 -23.76 16.60 -9.49
CA ASN A 127 -22.95 17.81 -9.26
C ASN A 127 -21.83 18.02 -10.30
N SER A 128 -21.71 17.13 -11.30
CA SER A 128 -20.72 17.28 -12.38
C SER A 128 -21.19 18.17 -13.53
N GLY A 129 -22.40 18.73 -13.44
CA GLY A 129 -22.96 19.60 -14.48
C GLY A 129 -23.14 18.85 -15.82
N ALA A 130 -22.78 19.49 -16.93
CA ALA A 130 -22.89 18.90 -18.26
C ALA A 130 -21.77 17.88 -18.60
N MET A 131 -20.89 17.58 -17.65
CA MET A 131 -19.65 16.85 -17.94
C MET A 131 -19.84 15.33 -17.94
N LEU A 132 -20.69 14.78 -17.04
CA LEU A 132 -21.14 13.39 -17.08
C LEU A 132 -22.62 13.30 -17.46
N GLN A 133 -22.92 13.32 -18.77
CA GLN A 133 -24.29 13.16 -19.29
C GLN A 133 -24.58 11.75 -19.84
N ALA A 134 -23.62 10.83 -19.80
CA ALA A 134 -23.84 9.48 -20.32
C ALA A 134 -24.65 8.64 -19.31
N ASP A 135 -25.60 7.84 -19.80
CA ASP A 135 -26.38 6.90 -18.97
C ASP A 135 -25.50 5.92 -18.18
N SER A 136 -24.28 5.66 -18.65
CA SER A 136 -23.29 4.80 -18.02
C SER A 136 -22.43 5.48 -16.95
N ALA A 137 -22.56 6.80 -16.74
CA ALA A 137 -21.73 7.60 -15.84
C ALA A 137 -21.71 7.08 -14.40
N GLY A 138 -22.88 6.79 -13.84
CA GLY A 138 -22.98 6.28 -12.47
C GLY A 138 -22.29 4.92 -12.32
N VAL A 139 -22.49 4.01 -13.27
CA VAL A 139 -21.89 2.67 -13.24
C VAL A 139 -20.37 2.76 -13.38
N PHE A 140 -19.89 3.61 -14.29
CA PHE A 140 -18.47 3.86 -14.49
C PHE A 140 -17.81 4.42 -13.23
N LEU A 141 -18.40 5.44 -12.60
CA LEU A 141 -17.86 6.03 -11.38
C LEU A 141 -17.79 5.02 -10.24
N ILE A 142 -18.84 4.21 -10.03
CA ILE A 142 -18.83 3.17 -8.99
C ILE A 142 -17.69 2.18 -9.24
N ALA A 143 -17.57 1.69 -10.47
CA ALA A 143 -16.52 0.74 -10.83
C ALA A 143 -15.12 1.35 -10.64
N LEU A 144 -14.93 2.61 -11.04
CA LEU A 144 -13.67 3.35 -10.91
C LEU A 144 -13.30 3.56 -9.44
N LEU A 145 -14.25 3.95 -8.59
CA LEU A 145 -14.02 4.14 -7.15
C LEU A 145 -13.60 2.84 -6.46
N ILE A 146 -14.32 1.75 -6.73
CA ILE A 146 -13.98 0.43 -6.18
C ILE A 146 -12.60 0.00 -6.67
N TYR A 147 -12.33 0.15 -7.96
CA TYR A 147 -11.05 -0.18 -8.55
C TYR A 147 -9.91 0.64 -7.92
N ALA A 148 -10.04 1.95 -7.82
CA ALA A 148 -9.05 2.84 -7.22
C ALA A 148 -8.74 2.47 -5.76
N LEU A 149 -9.77 2.12 -4.98
CA LEU A 149 -9.61 1.73 -3.58
C LEU A 149 -8.83 0.42 -3.47
N VAL A 150 -9.20 -0.59 -4.24
CA VAL A 150 -8.57 -1.92 -4.22
C VAL A 150 -7.14 -1.85 -4.73
N THR A 151 -6.90 -1.16 -5.83
CA THR A 151 -5.54 -1.00 -6.40
C THR A 151 -4.63 -0.19 -5.48
N GLY A 152 -5.14 0.87 -4.84
CA GLY A 152 -4.45 1.61 -3.80
C GLY A 152 -4.06 0.72 -2.63
N PHE A 153 -5.02 -0.07 -2.12
CA PHE A 153 -4.77 -1.03 -1.03
C PHE A 153 -3.69 -2.04 -1.38
N ILE A 154 -3.81 -2.72 -2.52
CA ILE A 154 -2.83 -3.71 -2.97
C ILE A 154 -1.46 -3.06 -3.10
N THR A 155 -1.38 -1.89 -3.73
CA THR A 155 -0.11 -1.17 -3.91
C THR A 155 0.53 -0.82 -2.57
N GLY A 156 -0.21 -0.13 -1.69
CA GLY A 156 0.28 0.24 -0.36
C GLY A 156 0.70 -0.97 0.47
N TYR A 157 -0.07 -2.06 0.39
CA TYR A 157 0.23 -3.31 1.08
C TYR A 157 1.53 -3.96 0.59
N PHE A 158 1.66 -4.19 -0.72
CA PHE A 158 2.82 -4.86 -1.30
C PHE A 158 4.09 -4.05 -1.12
N TYR A 159 4.05 -2.73 -1.37
CA TYR A 159 5.21 -1.86 -1.17
C TYR A 159 5.67 -1.90 0.29
N THR A 160 4.75 -1.74 1.24
CA THR A 160 5.09 -1.76 2.67
C THR A 160 5.67 -3.12 3.07
N ARG A 161 5.07 -4.22 2.63
CA ARG A 161 5.49 -5.58 2.98
C ARG A 161 6.88 -5.94 2.44
N ILE A 162 7.24 -5.43 1.25
CA ILE A 162 8.53 -5.73 0.61
C ILE A 162 9.65 -4.80 1.12
N TYR A 163 9.36 -3.50 1.28
CA TYR A 163 10.41 -2.50 1.52
C TYR A 163 10.66 -2.21 2.99
N LEU A 164 9.62 -2.22 3.83
CA LEU A 164 9.73 -1.77 5.22
C LEU A 164 10.63 -2.69 6.07
N PRO A 165 10.60 -4.04 5.94
CA PRO A 165 11.52 -4.91 6.68
C PRO A 165 12.99 -4.66 6.35
N ASN A 166 13.31 -4.49 5.06
CA ASN A 166 14.67 -4.20 4.62
C ASN A 166 15.15 -2.84 5.13
N LEU A 167 14.27 -1.83 5.09
CA LEU A 167 14.57 -0.51 5.60
C LEU A 167 14.88 -0.53 7.11
N PHE A 168 14.08 -1.24 7.91
CA PHE A 168 14.33 -1.40 9.33
C PHE A 168 15.63 -2.17 9.63
N ALA A 169 15.95 -3.19 8.84
CA ALA A 169 17.22 -3.93 8.98
C ALA A 169 18.43 -3.01 8.73
N ILE A 170 18.41 -2.22 7.65
CA ILE A 170 19.48 -1.25 7.32
C ILE A 170 19.61 -0.18 8.40
N MET A 171 18.50 0.36 8.89
CA MET A 171 18.51 1.37 9.96
C MET A 171 19.14 0.83 11.25
N GLU A 172 18.83 -0.41 11.62
CA GLU A 172 19.40 -1.05 12.80
C GLU A 172 20.90 -1.32 12.66
N GLU A 173 21.34 -1.79 11.49
CA GLU A 173 22.76 -2.02 11.21
C GLU A 173 23.55 -0.71 11.31
N ASN A 174 23.05 0.36 10.69
CA ASN A 174 23.63 1.69 10.77
C ASN A 174 23.70 2.20 12.23
N ARG A 175 22.68 1.91 13.05
CA ARG A 175 22.67 2.28 14.47
C ARG A 175 23.75 1.52 15.25
N ARG A 176 23.93 0.22 15.00
CA ARG A 176 24.98 -0.60 15.62
C ARG A 176 26.38 -0.11 15.25
N GLN A 177 26.64 0.13 13.97
CA GLN A 177 27.94 0.65 13.51
C GLN A 177 28.29 1.98 14.17
N LYS A 178 27.33 2.91 14.29
CA LYS A 178 27.54 4.19 14.99
C LYS A 178 27.90 3.99 16.46
N ALA A 179 27.25 3.04 17.14
CA ALA A 179 27.54 2.71 18.53
C ALA A 179 28.95 2.11 18.70
N GLU A 180 29.35 1.17 17.83
CA GLU A 180 30.69 0.59 17.83
C GLU A 180 31.77 1.66 17.61
N ILE A 181 31.59 2.53 16.61
CA ILE A 181 32.52 3.64 16.34
C ILE A 181 32.63 4.58 17.55
N ALA A 182 31.52 4.87 18.24
CA ALA A 182 31.54 5.69 19.44
C ALA A 182 32.36 5.03 20.57
N LEU A 183 32.16 3.72 20.79
CA LEU A 183 32.94 2.96 21.78
C LEU A 183 34.44 2.96 21.45
N TRP A 184 34.82 2.71 20.18
CA TRP A 184 36.22 2.76 19.76
C TRP A 184 36.85 4.15 19.95
N LYS A 185 36.10 5.22 19.69
CA LYS A 185 36.56 6.60 19.95
C LYS A 185 36.78 6.88 21.43
N GLU A 186 35.90 6.40 22.31
CA GLU A 186 36.09 6.53 23.76
C GLU A 186 37.30 5.75 24.27
N VAL A 187 37.49 4.52 23.78
CA VAL A 187 38.65 3.69 24.12
C VAL A 187 39.95 4.32 23.63
N ALA A 188 39.97 4.91 22.43
CA ALA A 188 41.13 5.63 21.91
C ALA A 188 41.45 6.86 22.76
N ARG A 189 40.44 7.67 23.11
CA ARG A 189 40.62 8.86 23.97
C ARG A 189 41.19 8.52 25.34
N LYS A 190 40.77 7.40 25.94
CA LYS A 190 41.31 6.93 27.24
C LYS A 190 42.75 6.43 27.17
N LYS A 191 43.29 6.18 25.98
CA LYS A 191 44.67 5.71 25.74
C LYS A 191 45.62 6.83 25.33
N GLU A 192 45.12 8.03 25.07
CA GLU A 192 45.96 9.22 24.85
C GLU A 192 46.39 9.75 26.24
N PRO A 193 47.71 9.80 26.54
CA PRO A 193 48.24 10.25 27.82
C PRO A 193 48.07 11.75 28.06
#